data_AF-A0AAN9UNU6-F1
#
_entry.id   AF-A0AAN9UNU6-F1
#
_cell.length_a   1.000
_cell.length_b   1.000
_cell.length_c   1.000
_cell.angle_alpha   90.00
_cell.angle_beta   90.00
_cell.angle_gamma   90.00
#
_symmetry.space_group_name_H-M   'P 1'
#
loop_
_entity.id
_entity.type
_entity.pdbx_description
1 polymer ?
#
loop_
_entity_poly.entity_id
_entity_poly.type
_entity_poly.pdbx_seq_one_letter_code
_entity_poly.pdbx_strand_id
1 'polypeptide(L)'
;MLPITSASSHHHPIAEHEHRGAAKRAVLPPTVSGTPEVLGVVSDPTLNRDSCTSVRVGGDGARSLWTCRDSSNYGSPLTFFVSSTASWTESNADGTPKVADGVLSMRGANSAPYFPIGAPECGPSGNCADGSRYAIWPDSAPLPVPTTAAGYALYTWINHAHIRGITAVETNLATTLYRSDVSADLASGAAGDSADADVLPPVTVVDDAFWPAGGIAYGSYGSVVDGDTAYLYGKLNSSSTGVALAKVPVASIEDKSAYRYYHGGSGTWGDSAAAIGDGSAAVPRAGTGGQGTFYYSAYFGAFVWIGGAAIFPSADFYVATAPAPEGPWSEPALFYSGELGTGPLPAYSLQAHPGLSADAGNGNDIYLTYTKVDDVYSTPLIRVVWA
;
A
#
# COMPACT_ATOMS: atom_id res chain seq x y z
N MET A 1 15.71 -51.99 0.63
CA MET A 1 14.35 -51.56 0.29
C MET A 1 13.70 -51.07 1.57
N LEU A 2 13.63 -49.75 1.73
CA LEU A 2 12.93 -49.07 2.83
C LEU A 2 11.76 -48.29 2.20
N PRO A 3 10.57 -48.26 2.81
CA PRO A 3 9.42 -47.60 2.21
C PRO A 3 9.50 -46.09 2.45
N ILE A 4 9.26 -45.32 1.38
CA ILE A 4 9.09 -43.87 1.42
C ILE A 4 7.64 -43.60 1.81
N THR A 5 7.43 -42.97 2.96
CA THR A 5 6.12 -42.48 3.41
C THR A 5 5.80 -41.16 2.71
N SER A 6 4.70 -41.13 1.96
CA SER A 6 4.15 -39.97 1.26
C SER A 6 3.61 -38.95 2.28
N ALA A 7 4.13 -37.72 2.26
CA ALA A 7 3.59 -36.60 3.03
C ALA A 7 2.31 -36.07 2.37
N SER A 8 1.22 -36.09 3.13
CA SER A 8 -0.08 -35.50 2.77
C SER A 8 0.00 -33.97 2.86
N SER A 9 -0.12 -33.28 1.73
CA SER A 9 -0.23 -31.82 1.71
C SER A 9 -1.65 -31.41 2.11
N HIS A 10 -1.81 -30.82 3.29
CA HIS A 10 -3.04 -30.14 3.68
C HIS A 10 -3.13 -28.80 2.93
N HIS A 11 -3.87 -28.79 1.81
CA HIS A 11 -4.41 -27.55 1.26
C HIS A 11 -5.53 -27.07 2.18
N HIS A 12 -5.38 -25.89 2.77
CA HIS A 12 -6.52 -25.15 3.32
C HIS A 12 -7.35 -24.60 2.16
N PRO A 13 -8.63 -24.97 2.04
CA PRO A 13 -9.50 -24.37 1.04
C PRO A 13 -9.73 -22.90 1.42
N ILE A 14 -9.31 -21.99 0.54
CA ILE A 14 -9.83 -20.62 0.52
C ILE A 14 -11.32 -20.77 0.15
N ALA A 15 -12.21 -20.33 1.03
CA ALA A 15 -13.64 -20.45 0.80
C ALA A 15 -14.03 -19.68 -0.47
N GLU A 16 -14.42 -20.40 -1.52
CA GLU A 16 -15.06 -19.83 -2.70
C GLU A 16 -16.40 -19.22 -2.28
N HIS A 17 -16.45 -17.89 -2.17
CA HIS A 17 -17.68 -17.17 -1.94
C HIS A 17 -18.44 -17.00 -3.27
N GLU A 18 -19.36 -17.93 -3.57
CA GLU A 18 -20.38 -17.71 -4.61
C GLU A 18 -21.31 -16.55 -4.21
N HIS A 19 -21.06 -15.36 -4.73
CA HIS A 19 -21.94 -14.20 -4.57
C HIS A 19 -23.07 -14.18 -5.61
N ARG A 20 -24.20 -14.83 -5.29
CA ARG A 20 -25.47 -14.64 -6.02
C ARG A 20 -26.29 -13.48 -5.44
N GLY A 21 -26.38 -12.38 -6.20
CA GLY A 21 -27.67 -11.83 -6.66
C GLY A 21 -28.58 -11.04 -5.71
N ALA A 22 -28.06 -10.30 -4.71
CA ALA A 22 -28.84 -9.23 -4.08
C ALA A 22 -28.05 -7.92 -4.11
N ALA A 23 -28.70 -6.81 -4.50
CA ALA A 23 -28.10 -5.48 -4.44
C ALA A 23 -27.80 -5.14 -2.97
N LYS A 24 -26.56 -5.40 -2.54
CA LYS A 24 -26.09 -5.08 -1.19
C LYS A 24 -26.15 -3.56 -1.04
N ARG A 25 -27.02 -3.09 -0.13
CA ARG A 25 -27.17 -1.67 0.20
C ARG A 25 -25.82 -1.14 0.69
N ALA A 26 -25.46 0.09 0.31
CA ALA A 26 -24.26 0.74 0.86
C ALA A 26 -24.30 0.66 2.39
N VAL A 27 -23.23 0.11 2.98
CA VAL A 27 -23.09 -0.01 4.42
C VAL A 27 -22.96 1.40 4.99
N LEU A 28 -23.61 1.69 6.11
CA LEU A 28 -23.41 2.97 6.79
C LEU A 28 -21.90 3.14 7.10
N PRO A 29 -21.38 4.38 7.13
CA PRO A 29 -19.98 4.59 7.48
C PRO A 29 -19.67 3.90 8.82
N PRO A 30 -18.58 3.11 8.89
CA PRO A 30 -18.15 2.49 10.14
C PRO A 30 -18.03 3.52 11.27
N THR A 31 -18.47 3.13 12.46
CA THR A 31 -18.29 3.93 13.67
C THR A 31 -17.22 3.30 14.55
N VAL A 32 -16.42 4.14 15.20
CA VAL A 32 -15.37 3.71 16.13
C VAL A 32 -16.00 3.31 17.47
N SER A 33 -15.57 2.18 18.01
CA SER A 33 -15.82 1.75 19.38
C SER A 33 -14.75 2.30 20.31
N GLY A 34 -15.15 3.19 21.23
CA GLY A 34 -14.23 3.77 22.21
C GLY A 34 -13.26 4.79 21.61
N THR A 35 -12.12 4.97 22.29
CA THR A 35 -11.08 5.92 21.88
C THR A 35 -9.95 5.16 21.17
N PRO A 36 -9.52 5.57 19.97
CA PRO A 36 -8.33 5.02 19.33
C PRO A 36 -7.09 5.07 20.23
N GLU A 37 -6.29 4.01 20.21
CA GLU A 37 -5.14 3.81 21.10
C GLU A 37 -3.84 4.08 20.34
N VAL A 38 -3.00 4.99 20.84
CA VAL A 38 -1.62 5.14 20.36
C VAL A 38 -0.75 4.09 21.04
N LEU A 39 -0.32 3.09 20.27
CA LEU A 39 0.46 1.96 20.80
C LEU A 39 1.96 2.27 20.89
N GLY A 40 2.42 3.25 20.11
CA GLY A 40 3.84 3.58 20.01
C GLY A 40 4.20 4.19 18.65
N VAL A 41 5.42 3.92 18.21
CA VAL A 41 5.94 4.34 16.90
C VAL A 41 6.45 3.14 16.10
N VAL A 42 6.30 3.19 14.78
CA VAL A 42 6.96 2.30 13.84
C VAL A 42 8.31 2.91 13.49
N SER A 43 9.42 2.25 13.83
CA SER A 43 10.74 2.88 13.75
C SER A 43 11.86 1.88 13.51
N ASP A 44 12.90 2.33 12.81
CA ASP A 44 14.18 1.67 12.60
C ASP A 44 15.22 2.45 13.39
N PRO A 45 16.10 1.87 14.23
CA PRO A 45 17.06 2.65 15.01
C PRO A 45 18.14 3.35 14.16
N THR A 46 18.28 2.98 12.88
CA THR A 46 19.34 3.46 11.99
C THR A 46 18.84 4.39 10.89
N LEU A 47 17.55 4.32 10.54
CA LEU A 47 16.97 5.04 9.40
C LEU A 47 15.72 5.83 9.77
N ASN A 48 15.74 7.13 9.47
CA ASN A 48 14.58 8.00 9.52
C ASN A 48 13.79 7.85 8.21
N ARG A 49 12.64 7.18 8.25
CA ARG A 49 11.85 6.80 7.07
C ARG A 49 10.63 7.71 6.91
N ASP A 50 10.41 8.16 5.68
CA ASP A 50 9.23 8.92 5.29
C ASP A 50 8.19 8.01 4.63
N SER A 51 6.92 8.21 4.97
CA SER A 51 5.75 7.73 4.22
C SER A 51 5.79 6.23 3.93
N CYS A 52 5.51 5.41 4.93
CA CYS A 52 5.59 3.95 4.81
C CYS A 52 4.20 3.30 4.64
N THR A 53 4.09 2.40 3.69
CA THR A 53 2.95 1.49 3.51
C THR A 53 3.35 0.09 3.95
N SER A 54 2.39 -0.81 4.20
CA SER A 54 2.73 -2.22 4.52
C SER A 54 1.75 -3.24 3.98
N VAL A 55 2.27 -4.46 3.82
CA VAL A 55 1.51 -5.64 3.41
C VAL A 55 1.95 -6.84 4.24
N ARG A 56 0.97 -7.64 4.70
CA ARG A 56 1.26 -8.92 5.37
C ARG A 56 1.52 -9.99 4.32
N VAL A 57 2.57 -10.78 4.53
CA VAL A 57 2.92 -11.94 3.70
C VAL A 57 3.09 -13.16 4.59
N GLY A 58 2.57 -14.30 4.14
CA GLY A 58 2.59 -15.56 4.90
C GLY A 58 1.31 -15.80 5.71
N GLY A 59 1.23 -17.00 6.30
CA GLY A 59 0.15 -17.44 7.19
C GLY A 59 0.56 -17.35 8.65
N ASP A 60 0.76 -18.50 9.30
CA ASP A 60 1.28 -18.58 10.67
C ASP A 60 2.71 -18.04 10.72
N GLY A 61 3.02 -17.16 11.68
CA GLY A 61 4.32 -16.48 11.75
C GLY A 61 4.54 -15.42 10.66
N ALA A 62 3.48 -14.98 9.99
CA ALA A 62 3.55 -13.94 8.97
C ALA A 62 4.26 -12.68 9.46
N ARG A 63 5.02 -12.08 8.54
CA ARG A 63 5.65 -10.78 8.71
C ARG A 63 4.90 -9.73 7.90
N SER A 64 5.09 -8.47 8.25
CA SER A 64 4.65 -7.36 7.41
C SER A 64 5.85 -6.75 6.72
N LEU A 65 5.82 -6.74 5.38
CA LEU A 65 6.76 -5.97 4.58
C LEU A 65 6.27 -4.53 4.54
N TRP A 66 7.15 -3.60 4.89
CA TRP A 66 6.95 -2.19 4.75
C TRP A 66 7.77 -1.68 3.58
N THR A 67 7.18 -0.78 2.81
CA THR A 67 7.88 -0.01 1.78
C THR A 67 7.70 1.46 2.08
N CYS A 68 8.79 2.20 2.13
CA CYS A 68 8.81 3.60 2.48
C CYS A 68 9.32 4.42 1.30
N ARG A 69 8.93 5.70 1.28
CA ARG A 69 9.50 6.71 0.39
C ARG A 69 10.91 7.08 0.87
N ASP A 70 11.25 8.35 0.73
CA ASP A 70 12.56 8.91 1.07
C ASP A 70 13.01 8.47 2.47
N SER A 71 14.26 8.05 2.58
CA SER A 71 14.82 7.60 3.86
C SER A 71 16.21 8.15 4.02
N SER A 72 16.52 8.61 5.23
CA SER A 72 17.84 9.11 5.59
C SER A 72 18.40 8.38 6.82
N ASN A 73 19.68 8.55 7.11
CA ASN A 73 20.19 8.20 8.44
C ASN A 73 19.50 9.07 9.52
N TYR A 74 19.44 8.55 10.76
CA TYR A 74 19.09 9.38 11.91
C TYR A 74 20.19 10.43 12.20
N GLY A 75 19.77 11.63 12.62
CA GLY A 75 20.63 12.69 13.12
C GLY A 75 21.32 13.54 12.05
N SER A 76 22.30 14.33 12.50
CA SER A 76 23.08 15.26 11.68
C SER A 76 24.59 14.93 11.80
N PRO A 77 25.36 14.97 10.70
CA PRO A 77 24.95 15.34 9.34
C PRO A 77 24.17 14.23 8.64
N LEU A 78 23.40 14.60 7.61
CA LEU A 78 22.78 13.65 6.69
C LEU A 78 23.89 13.06 5.80
N THR A 79 24.23 11.79 6.02
CA THR A 79 25.27 11.03 5.32
C THR A 79 24.70 9.99 4.37
N PHE A 80 23.41 9.67 4.53
CA PHE A 80 22.69 8.69 3.74
C PHE A 80 21.33 9.25 3.34
N PHE A 81 20.98 9.08 2.07
CA PHE A 81 19.65 9.38 1.54
C PHE A 81 19.36 8.48 0.35
N VAL A 82 18.24 7.77 0.38
CA VAL A 82 17.74 6.94 -0.73
C VAL A 82 16.26 7.22 -0.98
N SER A 83 15.84 7.05 -2.23
CA SER A 83 14.48 7.40 -2.69
C SER A 83 13.40 6.44 -2.18
N SER A 84 13.77 5.22 -1.84
CA SER A 84 12.88 4.23 -1.26
C SER A 84 13.64 3.22 -0.43
N THR A 85 12.99 2.70 0.60
CA THR A 85 13.52 1.62 1.43
C THR A 85 12.43 0.59 1.72
N ALA A 86 12.84 -0.59 2.19
CA ALA A 86 11.91 -1.58 2.74
C ALA A 86 12.37 -2.09 4.10
N SER A 87 11.46 -2.71 4.83
CA SER A 87 11.75 -3.35 6.11
C SER A 87 10.70 -4.37 6.48
N TRP A 88 11.07 -5.31 7.33
CA TRP A 88 10.15 -6.20 8.02
C TRP A 88 9.77 -5.65 9.38
N THR A 89 8.54 -5.92 9.80
CA THR A 89 8.13 -5.91 11.21
C THR A 89 7.55 -7.27 11.58
N GLU A 90 7.73 -7.65 12.84
CA GLU A 90 7.24 -8.91 13.39
C GLU A 90 5.84 -8.78 13.98
N SER A 91 5.11 -9.89 13.98
CA SER A 91 3.85 -10.03 14.70
C SER A 91 4.03 -10.89 15.96
N ASN A 92 3.13 -10.70 16.93
CA ASN A 92 2.92 -11.62 18.04
C ASN A 92 2.31 -12.94 17.53
N ALA A 93 2.27 -13.95 18.39
CA ALA A 93 1.66 -15.25 18.07
C ALA A 93 0.16 -15.15 17.74
N ASP A 94 -0.52 -14.11 18.20
CA ASP A 94 -1.93 -13.82 17.88
C ASP A 94 -2.10 -13.01 16.57
N GLY A 95 -1.01 -12.73 15.84
CA GLY A 95 -1.01 -11.98 14.60
C GLY A 95 -0.99 -10.46 14.75
N THR A 96 -1.15 -9.92 15.96
CA THR A 96 -1.06 -8.46 16.21
C THR A 96 0.38 -7.96 16.12
N PRO A 97 0.65 -6.65 15.98
CA PRO A 97 2.01 -6.14 15.86
C PRO A 97 2.82 -6.36 17.14
N LYS A 98 4.06 -6.82 17.00
CA LYS A 98 4.98 -7.04 18.13
C LYS A 98 5.60 -5.73 18.61
N VAL A 99 4.79 -4.92 19.28
CA VAL A 99 5.25 -3.67 19.91
C VAL A 99 5.97 -3.97 21.22
N ALA A 100 7.22 -3.52 21.34
CA ALA A 100 8.02 -3.62 22.56
C ALA A 100 8.51 -2.22 22.95
N ASP A 101 8.33 -1.85 24.22
CA ASP A 101 8.71 -0.54 24.76
C ASP A 101 8.20 0.66 23.93
N GLY A 102 6.98 0.53 23.39
CA GLY A 102 6.35 1.56 22.55
C GLY A 102 6.93 1.64 21.13
N VAL A 103 7.64 0.62 20.66
CA VAL A 103 8.22 0.58 19.31
C VAL A 103 7.83 -0.70 18.57
N LEU A 104 7.27 -0.55 17.37
CA LEU A 104 7.21 -1.60 16.36
C LEU A 104 8.49 -1.51 15.51
N SER A 105 9.45 -2.40 15.77
CA SER A 105 10.77 -2.33 15.13
C SER A 105 10.72 -2.70 13.65
N MET A 106 11.16 -1.76 12.81
CA MET A 106 11.47 -1.99 11.40
C MET A 106 12.91 -2.49 11.26
N ARG A 107 13.10 -3.56 10.48
CA ARG A 107 14.41 -4.17 10.24
C ARG A 107 14.60 -4.53 8.78
N GLY A 108 15.84 -4.51 8.30
CA GLY A 108 16.16 -4.89 6.92
C GLY A 108 17.34 -4.12 6.36
N ALA A 109 18.22 -4.81 5.66
CA ALA A 109 19.43 -4.21 5.10
C ALA A 109 19.09 -3.32 3.89
N ASN A 110 19.29 -2.01 4.03
CA ASN A 110 19.06 -1.04 2.95
C ASN A 110 20.39 -0.35 2.60
N SER A 111 21.01 -0.77 1.49
CA SER A 111 22.26 -0.19 0.97
C SER A 111 22.08 0.64 -0.30
N ALA A 112 20.92 0.52 -0.94
CA ALA A 112 20.52 1.20 -2.16
C ALA A 112 18.99 1.40 -2.12
N PRO A 113 18.41 2.22 -3.02
CA PRO A 113 16.95 2.28 -3.17
C PRO A 113 16.34 0.89 -3.33
N TYR A 114 15.30 0.58 -2.55
CA TYR A 114 14.62 -0.71 -2.62
C TYR A 114 13.95 -0.92 -3.98
N PHE A 115 13.23 0.10 -4.46
CA PHE A 115 12.79 0.16 -5.85
C PHE A 115 13.91 0.77 -6.69
N PRO A 116 14.50 0.00 -7.63
CA PRO A 116 15.63 0.47 -8.42
C PRO A 116 15.21 1.63 -9.32
N ILE A 117 16.13 2.58 -9.47
CA ILE A 117 15.95 3.78 -10.28
C ILE A 117 16.23 3.41 -11.76
N GLY A 118 15.27 3.69 -12.64
CA GLY A 118 15.36 3.43 -14.07
C GLY A 118 16.33 4.37 -14.80
N ALA A 119 16.67 4.02 -16.06
CA ALA A 119 17.59 4.82 -16.88
C ALA A 119 17.19 6.30 -17.14
N PRO A 120 15.90 6.69 -17.26
CA PRO A 120 15.54 8.10 -17.44
C PRO A 120 15.58 8.91 -16.13
N GLU A 121 15.58 8.22 -14.99
CA GLU A 121 15.63 8.81 -13.68
C GLU A 121 17.11 9.05 -13.35
N CYS A 122 17.47 10.26 -12.90
CA CYS A 122 18.85 10.78 -12.91
C CYS A 122 19.87 10.01 -12.01
N GLY A 123 20.76 10.72 -11.30
CA GLY A 123 21.80 10.11 -10.48
C GLY A 123 21.27 9.38 -9.23
N PRO A 124 22.16 9.03 -8.28
CA PRO A 124 21.77 8.38 -7.03
C PRO A 124 20.59 9.09 -6.34
N SER A 125 19.61 8.31 -5.91
CA SER A 125 18.37 8.79 -5.26
C SER A 125 17.52 9.72 -6.14
N GLY A 126 17.74 9.65 -7.46
CA GLY A 126 17.01 10.35 -8.51
C GLY A 126 17.50 11.77 -8.78
N ASN A 127 18.60 12.20 -8.16
CA ASN A 127 19.06 13.60 -8.23
C ASN A 127 19.62 13.97 -9.61
N CYS A 128 19.11 15.06 -10.18
CA CYS A 128 19.51 15.56 -11.49
C CYS A 128 20.51 16.73 -11.38
N ALA A 129 21.32 16.92 -12.42
CA ALA A 129 22.33 17.98 -12.46
C ALA A 129 21.75 19.41 -12.42
N ASP A 130 20.48 19.57 -12.79
CA ASP A 130 19.75 20.84 -12.80
C ASP A 130 19.08 21.18 -11.44
N GLY A 131 19.32 20.35 -10.42
CA GLY A 131 18.73 20.46 -9.08
C GLY A 131 17.31 19.93 -8.95
N SER A 132 16.75 19.31 -9.99
CA SER A 132 15.52 18.52 -9.89
C SER A 132 15.80 17.08 -9.43
N ARG A 133 14.74 16.30 -9.19
CA ARG A 133 14.84 14.91 -8.73
C ARG A 133 13.70 14.05 -9.27
N TYR A 134 13.99 12.81 -9.64
CA TYR A 134 12.98 11.77 -9.82
C TYR A 134 12.76 11.03 -8.51
N ALA A 135 11.62 11.27 -7.88
CA ALA A 135 11.25 10.61 -6.64
C ALA A 135 10.56 9.27 -6.92
N ILE A 136 11.04 8.22 -6.25
CA ILE A 136 10.51 6.84 -6.38
C ILE A 136 9.65 6.56 -5.16
N TRP A 137 8.43 7.08 -5.19
CA TRP A 137 7.54 7.10 -4.04
C TRP A 137 6.47 6.00 -4.13
N PRO A 138 6.59 4.89 -3.38
CA PRO A 138 5.52 3.90 -3.28
C PRO A 138 4.32 4.48 -2.51
N ASP A 139 3.38 5.07 -3.24
CA ASP A 139 2.23 5.76 -2.66
C ASP A 139 1.15 4.82 -2.09
N SER A 140 1.23 3.53 -2.41
CA SER A 140 0.32 2.48 -1.95
C SER A 140 1.09 1.27 -1.43
N ALA A 141 0.44 0.44 -0.63
CA ALA A 141 0.98 -0.87 -0.25
C ALA A 141 1.23 -1.74 -1.49
N PRO A 142 2.29 -2.58 -1.51
CA PRO A 142 2.44 -3.60 -2.54
C PRO A 142 1.24 -4.55 -2.54
N LEU A 143 0.74 -4.90 -3.72
CA LEU A 143 -0.37 -5.85 -3.88
C LEU A 143 0.17 -7.28 -3.72
N PRO A 144 -0.25 -8.04 -2.70
CA PRO A 144 0.22 -9.41 -2.52
C PRO A 144 -0.56 -10.39 -3.39
N VAL A 145 0.14 -11.20 -4.16
CA VAL A 145 -0.44 -12.28 -4.98
C VAL A 145 0.22 -13.61 -4.61
N PRO A 146 -0.54 -14.59 -4.10
CA PRO A 146 0.00 -15.91 -3.83
C PRO A 146 0.61 -16.55 -5.08
N THR A 147 1.75 -17.21 -4.91
CA THR A 147 2.42 -17.99 -5.96
C THR A 147 2.22 -19.48 -5.73
N THR A 148 2.49 -20.29 -6.75
CA THR A 148 2.40 -21.75 -6.66
C THR A 148 3.40 -22.39 -5.69
N ALA A 149 4.47 -21.66 -5.30
CA ALA A 149 5.54 -22.15 -4.43
C ALA A 149 5.38 -21.76 -2.95
N ALA A 150 4.14 -21.54 -2.49
CA ALA A 150 3.82 -21.04 -1.15
C ALA A 150 4.45 -19.67 -0.78
N GLY A 151 4.97 -18.95 -1.77
CA GLY A 151 5.46 -17.57 -1.65
C GLY A 151 4.46 -16.55 -2.20
N TYR A 152 4.86 -15.29 -2.26
CA TYR A 152 4.07 -14.18 -2.79
C TYR A 152 4.85 -13.40 -3.85
N ALA A 153 4.16 -13.01 -4.92
CA ALA A 153 4.61 -11.93 -5.79
C ALA A 153 3.96 -10.63 -5.29
N LEU A 154 4.76 -9.61 -5.04
CA LEU A 154 4.33 -8.30 -4.58
C LEU A 154 4.46 -7.30 -5.73
N TYR A 155 3.34 -6.74 -6.18
CA TYR A 155 3.32 -5.77 -7.27
C TYR A 155 3.15 -4.34 -6.75
N THR A 156 3.97 -3.43 -7.25
CA THR A 156 3.92 -2.01 -6.89
C THR A 156 3.99 -1.15 -8.15
N TRP A 157 3.05 -0.20 -8.29
CA TRP A 157 3.03 0.78 -9.37
C TRP A 157 3.51 2.12 -8.83
N ILE A 158 4.64 2.62 -9.35
CA ILE A 158 5.24 3.87 -8.88
C ILE A 158 5.33 4.86 -10.04
N ASN A 159 4.74 6.04 -9.85
CA ASN A 159 4.81 7.12 -10.83
C ASN A 159 6.22 7.70 -10.89
N HIS A 160 6.66 8.05 -12.09
CA HIS A 160 7.85 8.87 -12.26
C HIS A 160 7.54 10.27 -11.74
N ALA A 161 7.86 10.57 -10.49
CA ALA A 161 7.58 11.88 -9.90
C ALA A 161 8.80 12.80 -10.10
N HIS A 162 8.76 13.65 -11.13
CA HIS A 162 9.83 14.64 -11.38
C HIS A 162 9.56 15.93 -10.61
N ILE A 163 10.41 16.24 -9.63
CA ILE A 163 10.19 17.32 -8.66
C ILE A 163 11.38 18.28 -8.55
N ARG A 164 11.11 19.51 -8.13
CA ARG A 164 12.10 20.50 -7.66
C ARG A 164 11.66 20.97 -6.28
N GLY A 165 12.40 20.55 -5.25
CA GLY A 165 11.87 20.56 -3.88
C GLY A 165 10.70 19.59 -3.77
N ILE A 166 9.53 20.07 -3.35
CA ILE A 166 8.27 19.27 -3.29
C ILE A 166 7.30 19.58 -4.45
N THR A 167 7.71 20.43 -5.39
CA THR A 167 6.85 20.84 -6.51
C THR A 167 7.14 19.98 -7.73
N ALA A 168 6.09 19.46 -8.37
CA ALA A 168 6.22 18.75 -9.63
C ALA A 168 6.73 19.69 -10.73
N VAL A 169 7.78 19.27 -11.44
CA VAL A 169 8.33 19.93 -12.63
C VAL A 169 7.53 19.51 -13.87
N GLU A 170 7.21 18.22 -13.93
CA GLU A 170 6.39 17.60 -14.97
C GLU A 170 5.26 16.80 -14.30
N THR A 171 4.11 16.70 -14.97
CA THR A 171 2.93 16.01 -14.44
C THR A 171 2.48 14.92 -15.39
N ASN A 172 1.82 13.89 -14.85
CA ASN A 172 1.30 12.75 -15.63
C ASN A 172 2.42 12.03 -16.41
N LEU A 173 3.57 11.84 -15.78
CA LEU A 173 4.64 11.01 -16.32
C LEU A 173 4.25 9.53 -16.29
N ALA A 174 5.10 8.69 -16.87
CA ALA A 174 4.87 7.25 -16.90
C ALA A 174 4.89 6.63 -15.49
N THR A 175 4.39 5.41 -15.38
CA THR A 175 4.38 4.61 -14.15
C THR A 175 5.11 3.30 -14.40
N THR A 176 6.11 3.00 -13.56
CA THR A 176 6.81 1.72 -13.57
C THR A 176 6.01 0.68 -12.80
N LEU A 177 5.94 -0.55 -13.32
CA LEU A 177 5.52 -1.73 -12.57
C LEU A 177 6.74 -2.46 -12.02
N TYR A 178 6.78 -2.61 -10.70
CA TYR A 178 7.78 -3.40 -9.98
C TYR A 178 7.17 -4.71 -9.48
N ARG A 179 8.00 -5.75 -9.40
CA ARG A 179 7.67 -7.03 -8.78
C ARG A 179 8.74 -7.42 -7.77
N SER A 180 8.31 -7.79 -6.57
CA SER A 180 9.17 -8.40 -5.55
C SER A 180 8.68 -9.81 -5.23
N ASP A 181 9.55 -10.82 -5.34
CA ASP A 181 9.19 -12.20 -5.01
C ASP A 181 9.62 -12.53 -3.57
N VAL A 182 8.65 -12.95 -2.74
CA VAL A 182 8.83 -13.36 -1.36
C VAL A 182 8.68 -14.87 -1.26
N SER A 183 9.72 -15.60 -0.86
CA SER A 183 9.62 -17.03 -0.61
C SER A 183 8.81 -17.34 0.67
N ALA A 184 8.33 -18.57 0.81
CA ALA A 184 7.66 -19.01 2.03
C ALA A 184 8.54 -18.85 3.29
N ASP A 185 9.84 -19.14 3.16
CA ASP A 185 10.81 -19.02 4.26
C ASP A 185 10.98 -17.55 4.68
N LEU A 186 11.03 -16.64 3.70
CA LEU A 186 11.13 -15.21 3.98
C LEU A 186 9.86 -14.64 4.61
N ALA A 187 8.68 -15.12 4.16
CA ALA A 187 7.38 -14.69 4.65
C ALA A 187 7.08 -15.15 6.08
N SER A 188 7.54 -16.35 6.47
CA SER A 188 7.27 -16.95 7.78
C SER A 188 8.24 -16.51 8.89
N GLY A 189 9.31 -15.79 8.54
CA GLY A 189 10.38 -15.48 9.48
C GLY A 189 11.08 -16.72 10.07
N ALA A 190 10.79 -17.91 9.52
CA ALA A 190 11.30 -19.19 9.99
C ALA A 190 12.81 -19.36 9.76
N ALA A 191 13.44 -18.40 9.07
CA ALA A 191 14.88 -18.22 9.08
C ALA A 191 15.34 -17.68 10.46
N GLY A 192 15.12 -18.48 11.50
CA GLY A 192 15.39 -18.14 12.89
C GLY A 192 16.84 -17.72 13.11
N ASP A 193 17.05 -16.72 13.97
CA ASP A 193 18.31 -16.25 14.58
C ASP A 193 19.57 -16.17 13.68
N SER A 194 19.41 -16.18 12.36
CA SER A 194 20.49 -16.20 11.38
C SER A 194 20.29 -15.05 10.40
N ALA A 195 21.34 -14.75 9.63
CA ALA A 195 21.52 -13.58 8.76
C ALA A 195 20.36 -13.24 7.78
N ASP A 196 19.30 -14.04 7.72
CA ASP A 196 18.15 -13.92 6.84
C ASP A 196 17.00 -13.05 7.39
N ALA A 197 16.96 -12.76 8.71
CA ALA A 197 15.89 -11.93 9.29
C ALA A 197 15.85 -10.51 8.71
N ASP A 198 17.01 -9.98 8.27
CA ASP A 198 17.16 -8.65 7.67
C ASP A 198 17.23 -8.68 6.14
N VAL A 199 17.12 -9.86 5.51
CA VAL A 199 17.10 -9.99 4.05
C VAL A 199 15.78 -9.46 3.54
N LEU A 200 15.84 -8.54 2.58
CA LEU A 200 14.67 -7.99 1.90
C LEU A 200 14.40 -8.78 0.61
N PRO A 201 13.13 -8.90 0.18
CA PRO A 201 12.84 -9.58 -1.07
C PRO A 201 13.46 -8.80 -2.24
N PRO A 202 14.05 -9.48 -3.24
CA PRO A 202 14.61 -8.81 -4.39
C PRO A 202 13.49 -8.13 -5.21
N VAL A 203 13.79 -6.96 -5.77
CA VAL A 203 12.87 -6.21 -6.63
C VAL A 203 13.35 -6.24 -8.08
N THR A 204 12.41 -6.44 -9.00
CA THR A 204 12.62 -6.37 -10.45
C THR A 204 11.70 -5.33 -11.07
N VAL A 205 12.17 -4.68 -12.13
CA VAL A 205 11.33 -3.86 -13.01
C VAL A 205 10.67 -4.80 -14.01
N VAL A 206 9.34 -4.83 -14.03
CA VAL A 206 8.57 -5.58 -15.04
C VAL A 206 8.49 -4.78 -16.34
N ASP A 207 8.11 -3.51 -16.22
CA ASP A 207 7.98 -2.55 -17.33
C ASP A 207 8.14 -1.12 -16.76
N ASP A 208 9.11 -0.37 -17.27
CA ASP A 208 9.45 0.99 -16.82
C ASP A 208 8.42 2.05 -17.24
N ALA A 209 7.55 1.71 -18.20
CA ALA A 209 6.44 2.53 -18.64
C ALA A 209 5.13 1.71 -18.70
N PHE A 210 4.92 0.87 -17.68
CA PHE A 210 3.72 0.05 -17.55
C PHE A 210 2.44 0.87 -17.61
N TRP A 211 2.40 2.10 -17.12
CA TRP A 211 1.43 3.07 -17.63
C TRP A 211 2.18 4.15 -18.41
N PRO A 212 1.79 4.45 -19.67
CA PRO A 212 2.48 5.45 -20.45
C PRO A 212 2.23 6.85 -19.87
N ALA A 213 3.13 7.79 -20.15
CA ALA A 213 2.91 9.20 -19.83
C ALA A 213 1.57 9.70 -20.41
N GLY A 214 0.83 10.47 -19.62
CA GLY A 214 -0.52 10.93 -19.91
C GLY A 214 -1.63 9.89 -19.65
N GLY A 215 -1.26 8.65 -19.31
CA GLY A 215 -2.18 7.59 -18.89
C GLY A 215 -2.54 7.67 -17.40
N ILE A 216 -3.65 7.03 -17.02
CA ILE A 216 -4.02 6.87 -15.61
C ILE A 216 -3.11 5.81 -14.98
N ALA A 217 -2.49 6.15 -13.85
CA ALA A 217 -1.63 5.27 -13.09
C ALA A 217 -2.44 4.29 -12.20
N TYR A 218 -3.12 3.32 -12.82
CA TYR A 218 -3.89 2.33 -12.06
C TYR A 218 -2.99 1.51 -11.13
N GLY A 219 -3.37 1.41 -9.87
CA GLY A 219 -2.64 0.68 -8.83
C GLY A 219 -1.77 1.60 -7.97
N SER A 220 -1.36 2.77 -8.47
CA SER A 220 -0.51 3.71 -7.72
C SER A 220 -1.26 4.45 -6.62
N TYR A 221 -2.60 4.50 -6.69
CA TYR A 221 -3.43 5.10 -5.64
C TYR A 221 -3.81 4.09 -4.56
N GLY A 222 -3.82 2.81 -4.91
CA GLY A 222 -4.25 1.72 -4.06
C GLY A 222 -4.75 0.55 -4.90
N SER A 223 -4.84 -0.61 -4.27
CA SER A 223 -5.29 -1.84 -4.91
C SER A 223 -5.90 -2.80 -3.89
N VAL A 224 -6.69 -3.75 -4.37
CA VAL A 224 -7.26 -4.83 -3.56
C VAL A 224 -7.45 -6.08 -4.44
N VAL A 225 -7.30 -7.27 -3.87
CA VAL A 225 -7.66 -8.52 -4.52
C VAL A 225 -9.03 -8.98 -4.01
N ASP A 226 -9.91 -9.39 -4.92
CA ASP A 226 -11.13 -10.11 -4.60
C ASP A 226 -11.22 -11.35 -5.49
N GLY A 227 -11.20 -12.53 -4.87
CA GLY A 227 -11.05 -13.81 -5.56
C GLY A 227 -9.76 -13.89 -6.39
N ASP A 228 -9.92 -14.13 -7.69
CA ASP A 228 -8.84 -14.24 -8.68
C ASP A 228 -8.59 -12.92 -9.44
N THR A 229 -9.19 -11.82 -8.99
CA THR A 229 -9.16 -10.54 -9.70
C THR A 229 -8.51 -9.46 -8.83
N ALA A 230 -7.50 -8.79 -9.39
CA ALA A 230 -6.92 -7.58 -8.82
C ALA A 230 -7.69 -6.35 -9.31
N TYR A 231 -8.03 -5.46 -8.39
CA TYR A 231 -8.68 -4.17 -8.62
C TYR A 231 -7.69 -3.06 -8.29
N LEU A 232 -7.43 -2.19 -9.27
CA LEU A 232 -6.36 -1.20 -9.22
C LEU A 232 -6.92 0.21 -9.37
N TYR A 233 -6.78 1.03 -8.34
CA TYR A 233 -7.27 2.41 -8.33
C TYR A 233 -6.18 3.36 -8.82
N GLY A 234 -6.55 4.35 -9.63
CA GLY A 234 -5.65 5.37 -10.14
C GLY A 234 -6.28 6.75 -10.05
N LYS A 235 -5.50 7.77 -9.71
CA LYS A 235 -6.00 9.16 -9.67
C LYS A 235 -6.16 9.69 -11.09
N LEU A 236 -7.28 10.36 -11.34
CA LEU A 236 -7.41 11.27 -12.48
C LEU A 236 -6.58 12.53 -12.23
N ASN A 237 -6.32 13.32 -13.27
CA ASN A 237 -5.49 14.52 -13.14
C ASN A 237 -6.16 15.60 -12.28
N SER A 238 -5.40 16.63 -11.90
CA SER A 238 -5.89 17.71 -11.02
C SER A 238 -7.06 18.52 -11.59
N SER A 239 -7.27 18.51 -12.92
CA SER A 239 -8.40 19.18 -13.56
C SER A 239 -9.67 18.33 -13.63
N SER A 240 -9.56 17.03 -13.38
CA SER A 240 -10.69 16.08 -13.28
C SER A 240 -10.56 15.33 -11.96
N THR A 241 -11.06 15.92 -10.87
CA THR A 241 -10.96 15.27 -9.55
C THR A 241 -11.69 13.93 -9.56
N GLY A 242 -11.01 12.85 -9.22
CA GLY A 242 -11.62 11.54 -9.15
C GLY A 242 -10.61 10.39 -9.14
N VAL A 243 -11.13 9.20 -8.91
CA VAL A 243 -10.37 7.95 -8.87
C VAL A 243 -10.98 7.03 -9.90
N ALA A 244 -10.20 6.62 -10.88
CA ALA A 244 -10.59 5.60 -11.85
C ALA A 244 -10.19 4.20 -11.35
N LEU A 245 -10.81 3.18 -11.93
CA LEU A 245 -10.59 1.79 -11.55
C LEU A 245 -10.31 0.92 -12.77
N ALA A 246 -9.32 0.04 -12.66
CA ALA A 246 -9.08 -1.06 -13.57
C ALA A 246 -9.18 -2.39 -12.82
N LYS A 247 -9.39 -3.48 -13.56
CA LYS A 247 -9.25 -4.84 -13.03
C LYS A 247 -8.50 -5.74 -13.99
N VAL A 248 -7.85 -6.75 -13.44
CA VAL A 248 -7.09 -7.76 -14.18
C VAL A 248 -7.11 -9.08 -13.41
N PRO A 249 -7.16 -10.24 -14.07
CA PRO A 249 -6.89 -11.51 -13.41
C PRO A 249 -5.53 -11.49 -12.72
N VAL A 250 -5.42 -12.01 -11.49
CA VAL A 250 -4.15 -11.98 -10.72
C VAL A 250 -2.99 -12.66 -11.45
N ALA A 251 -3.30 -13.69 -12.26
CA ALA A 251 -2.32 -14.40 -13.09
C ALA A 251 -1.85 -13.61 -14.33
N SER A 252 -2.43 -12.44 -14.59
CA SER A 252 -2.20 -11.63 -15.79
C SER A 252 -1.84 -10.17 -15.47
N ILE A 253 -1.42 -9.87 -14.23
CA ILE A 253 -1.03 -8.51 -13.81
C ILE A 253 0.06 -7.92 -14.70
N GLU A 254 1.02 -8.73 -15.15
CA GLU A 254 2.11 -8.25 -16.02
C GLU A 254 1.66 -8.05 -17.49
N ASP A 255 0.46 -8.50 -17.87
CA ASP A 255 -0.09 -8.37 -19.23
C ASP A 255 -1.13 -7.26 -19.31
N LYS A 256 -0.71 -6.09 -19.80
CA LYS A 256 -1.58 -4.92 -19.99
C LYS A 256 -2.81 -5.22 -20.88
N SER A 257 -2.74 -6.16 -21.81
CA SER A 257 -3.86 -6.48 -22.71
C SER A 257 -5.02 -7.22 -22.02
N ALA A 258 -4.77 -7.80 -20.84
CA ALA A 258 -5.79 -8.48 -20.03
C ALA A 258 -6.62 -7.52 -19.15
N TYR A 259 -6.26 -6.24 -19.12
CA TYR A 259 -6.90 -5.26 -18.26
C TYR A 259 -8.25 -4.81 -18.79
N ARG A 260 -9.18 -4.59 -17.87
CA ARG A 260 -10.49 -3.99 -18.13
C ARG A 260 -10.66 -2.75 -17.26
N TYR A 261 -11.33 -1.73 -17.80
CA TYR A 261 -11.42 -0.41 -17.22
C TYR A 261 -12.87 -0.07 -16.90
N TYR A 262 -13.12 0.48 -15.71
CA TYR A 262 -14.45 0.87 -15.30
C TYR A 262 -14.76 2.29 -15.79
N HIS A 263 -15.89 2.45 -16.47
CA HIS A 263 -16.39 3.74 -16.94
C HIS A 263 -17.49 4.21 -15.98
N GLY A 264 -17.12 5.03 -15.00
CA GLY A 264 -18.00 5.44 -13.90
C GLY A 264 -19.32 6.09 -14.35
N GLY A 265 -19.30 6.87 -15.43
CA GLY A 265 -20.48 7.54 -15.97
C GLY A 265 -21.53 6.60 -16.57
N SER A 266 -21.12 5.44 -17.10
CA SER A 266 -22.03 4.42 -17.63
C SER A 266 -22.23 3.24 -16.69
N GLY A 267 -21.35 3.06 -15.69
CA GLY A 267 -21.35 1.91 -14.80
C GLY A 267 -20.94 0.60 -15.48
N THR A 268 -20.11 0.67 -16.52
CA THR A 268 -19.74 -0.50 -17.35
C THR A 268 -18.24 -0.72 -17.43
N TRP A 269 -17.83 -1.97 -17.59
CA TRP A 269 -16.44 -2.36 -17.87
C TRP A 269 -16.17 -2.38 -19.38
N GLY A 270 -15.11 -1.70 -19.81
CA GLY A 270 -14.61 -1.69 -21.19
C GLY A 270 -13.16 -2.16 -21.30
N ASP A 271 -12.66 -2.29 -22.52
CA ASP A 271 -11.30 -2.79 -22.80
C ASP A 271 -10.31 -1.65 -23.13
N SER A 272 -10.77 -0.40 -23.08
CA SER A 272 -9.97 0.79 -23.32
C SER A 272 -9.94 1.70 -22.09
N ALA A 273 -8.75 2.08 -21.63
CA ALA A 273 -8.59 3.07 -20.59
C ALA A 273 -9.13 4.43 -21.05
N ALA A 274 -9.72 5.18 -20.12
CA ALA A 274 -10.07 6.58 -20.36
C ALA A 274 -8.82 7.47 -20.36
N ALA A 275 -8.94 8.68 -20.92
CA ALA A 275 -7.90 9.69 -20.77
C ALA A 275 -7.80 10.14 -19.30
N ILE A 276 -6.61 10.52 -18.84
CA ILE A 276 -6.40 10.95 -17.44
C ILE A 276 -7.23 12.17 -17.01
N GLY A 277 -7.70 12.97 -17.97
CA GLY A 277 -8.61 14.10 -17.74
C GLY A 277 -10.08 13.80 -18.04
N ASP A 278 -10.47 12.53 -18.16
CA ASP A 278 -11.86 12.15 -18.38
C ASP A 278 -12.56 11.90 -17.03
N GLY A 279 -13.22 12.94 -16.51
CA GLY A 279 -14.00 12.85 -15.28
C GLY A 279 -15.14 11.82 -15.32
N SER A 280 -15.58 11.37 -16.51
CA SER A 280 -16.60 10.33 -16.62
C SER A 280 -16.06 8.94 -16.26
N ALA A 281 -14.74 8.76 -16.18
CA ALA A 281 -14.11 7.53 -15.70
C ALA A 281 -14.08 7.40 -14.17
N ALA A 282 -14.39 8.48 -13.43
CA ALA A 282 -14.32 8.48 -11.98
C ALA A 282 -15.33 7.52 -11.35
N VAL A 283 -14.85 6.64 -10.48
CA VAL A 283 -15.68 5.89 -9.54
C VAL A 283 -16.18 6.86 -8.46
N PRO A 284 -17.50 7.08 -8.34
CA PRO A 284 -18.02 8.03 -7.36
C PRO A 284 -17.58 7.65 -5.94
N ARG A 285 -16.98 8.60 -5.23
CA ARG A 285 -16.58 8.50 -3.80
C ARG A 285 -15.57 7.40 -3.47
N ALA A 286 -14.88 6.84 -4.46
CA ALA A 286 -13.77 5.91 -4.20
C ALA A 286 -12.54 6.67 -3.67
N GLY A 287 -12.56 7.03 -2.39
CA GLY A 287 -11.56 7.87 -1.75
C GLY A 287 -11.72 9.37 -2.03
N THR A 288 -10.73 10.14 -1.62
CA THR A 288 -10.76 11.63 -1.60
C THR A 288 -9.71 12.27 -2.50
N GLY A 289 -8.90 11.47 -3.20
CA GLY A 289 -7.72 11.93 -3.96
C GLY A 289 -6.47 12.16 -3.09
N GLY A 290 -6.60 12.17 -1.77
CA GLY A 290 -5.49 12.03 -0.81
C GLY A 290 -5.03 10.58 -0.70
N GLN A 291 -3.84 10.32 -0.15
CA GLN A 291 -3.35 8.95 0.01
C GLN A 291 -4.29 8.10 0.88
N GLY A 292 -4.38 6.81 0.59
CA GLY A 292 -5.17 5.88 1.39
C GLY A 292 -4.98 4.43 0.96
N THR A 293 -5.68 3.54 1.66
CA THR A 293 -5.57 2.09 1.54
C THR A 293 -6.94 1.52 1.23
N PHE A 294 -7.01 0.62 0.24
CA PHE A 294 -8.20 -0.16 -0.09
C PHE A 294 -8.02 -1.60 0.41
N TYR A 295 -9.06 -2.17 1.01
CA TYR A 295 -9.07 -3.58 1.41
C TYR A 295 -10.51 -4.10 1.50
N TYR A 296 -10.67 -5.42 1.60
CA TYR A 296 -11.94 -6.03 1.96
C TYR A 296 -11.96 -6.37 3.45
N SER A 297 -13.09 -6.12 4.12
CA SER A 297 -13.29 -6.50 5.51
C SER A 297 -14.47 -7.44 5.65
N ALA A 298 -14.22 -8.68 6.07
CA ALA A 298 -15.29 -9.64 6.37
C ALA A 298 -16.19 -9.18 7.53
N TYR A 299 -15.64 -8.44 8.51
CA TYR A 299 -16.40 -7.85 9.62
C TYR A 299 -17.54 -6.93 9.12
N PHE A 300 -17.26 -6.09 8.12
CA PHE A 300 -18.28 -5.24 7.49
C PHE A 300 -19.02 -5.91 6.32
N GLY A 301 -18.48 -7.02 5.80
CA GLY A 301 -18.94 -7.64 4.56
C GLY A 301 -18.81 -6.70 3.35
N ALA A 302 -17.82 -5.79 3.37
CA ALA A 302 -17.68 -4.68 2.44
C ALA A 302 -16.21 -4.38 2.12
N PHE A 303 -16.00 -3.76 0.95
CA PHE A 303 -14.76 -3.05 0.64
C PHE A 303 -14.68 -1.79 1.47
N VAL A 304 -13.47 -1.44 1.90
CA VAL A 304 -13.18 -0.31 2.76
C VAL A 304 -12.04 0.48 2.12
N TRP A 305 -12.18 1.81 2.17
CA TRP A 305 -11.10 2.76 1.92
C TRP A 305 -10.87 3.56 3.19
N ILE A 306 -9.60 3.68 3.60
CA ILE A 306 -9.18 4.57 4.69
C ILE A 306 -8.04 5.44 4.20
N GLY A 307 -8.13 6.75 4.39
CA GLY A 307 -7.10 7.68 3.94
C GLY A 307 -7.33 9.12 4.41
N GLY A 308 -6.47 10.03 3.96
CA GLY A 308 -6.56 11.45 4.31
C GLY A 308 -7.62 12.22 3.53
N ALA A 309 -8.01 13.40 4.01
CA ALA A 309 -8.75 14.36 3.20
C ALA A 309 -7.82 15.06 2.21
N ALA A 310 -7.95 14.76 0.91
CA ALA A 310 -7.16 15.38 -0.15
C ALA A 310 -5.63 15.35 0.11
N ILE A 311 -4.86 16.21 -0.55
CA ILE A 311 -3.38 16.19 -0.53
C ILE A 311 -2.79 17.13 0.57
N PHE A 312 -3.63 17.71 1.44
CA PHE A 312 -3.16 18.68 2.43
C PHE A 312 -2.58 18.03 3.69
N PRO A 313 -1.61 18.69 4.37
CA PRO A 313 -1.03 18.16 5.60
C PRO A 313 -2.08 18.10 6.71
N SER A 314 -2.40 16.89 7.13
CA SER A 314 -3.29 16.61 8.26
C SER A 314 -2.98 15.23 8.82
N ALA A 315 -3.53 14.94 9.99
CA ALA A 315 -3.60 13.59 10.55
C ALA A 315 -5.07 13.13 10.61
N ASP A 316 -5.93 13.66 9.72
CA ASP A 316 -7.36 13.37 9.68
C ASP A 316 -7.65 12.18 8.77
N PHE A 317 -8.10 11.08 9.37
CA PHE A 317 -8.46 9.84 8.69
C PHE A 317 -9.95 9.76 8.40
N TYR A 318 -10.25 9.49 7.14
CA TYR A 318 -11.59 9.29 6.61
C TYR A 318 -11.78 7.83 6.23
N VAL A 319 -13.01 7.33 6.36
CA VAL A 319 -13.39 5.98 5.96
C VAL A 319 -14.56 6.04 4.97
N ALA A 320 -14.50 5.20 3.94
CA ALA A 320 -15.61 4.93 3.03
C ALA A 320 -15.76 3.42 2.82
N THR A 321 -16.97 2.95 2.56
CA THR A 321 -17.24 1.53 2.30
C THR A 321 -18.06 1.32 1.04
N ALA A 322 -17.93 0.14 0.43
CA ALA A 322 -18.68 -0.25 -0.76
C ALA A 322 -18.99 -1.75 -0.78
N PRO A 323 -20.11 -2.18 -1.39
CA PRO A 323 -20.41 -3.59 -1.56
C PRO A 323 -19.57 -4.28 -2.64
N ALA A 324 -18.95 -3.51 -3.54
CA ALA A 324 -18.08 -3.96 -4.63
C ALA A 324 -16.95 -2.93 -4.85
N PRO A 325 -15.81 -3.30 -5.48
CA PRO A 325 -14.70 -2.36 -5.73
C PRO A 325 -15.11 -1.12 -6.53
N GLU A 326 -16.01 -1.27 -7.49
CA GLU A 326 -16.56 -0.17 -8.29
C GLU A 326 -17.65 0.66 -7.59
N GLY A 327 -18.00 0.32 -6.35
CA GLY A 327 -19.02 1.01 -5.56
C GLY A 327 -20.41 0.36 -5.58
N PRO A 328 -21.47 1.11 -5.22
CA PRO A 328 -21.43 2.52 -4.82
C PRO A 328 -20.69 2.69 -3.49
N TRP A 329 -19.70 3.58 -3.47
CA TRP A 329 -18.98 3.95 -2.26
C TRP A 329 -19.81 4.91 -1.39
N SER A 330 -19.76 4.72 -0.08
CA SER A 330 -20.32 5.66 0.89
C SER A 330 -19.59 7.00 0.80
N GLU A 331 -20.21 8.07 1.30
CA GLU A 331 -19.49 9.33 1.49
C GLU A 331 -18.33 9.09 2.48
N PRO A 332 -17.09 9.54 2.17
CA PRO A 332 -15.99 9.47 3.11
C PRO A 332 -16.33 10.24 4.40
N ALA A 333 -16.23 9.57 5.54
CA ALA A 333 -16.53 10.13 6.86
C ALA A 333 -15.26 10.21 7.72
N LEU A 334 -14.99 11.38 8.29
CA LEU A 334 -13.93 11.56 9.29
C LEU A 334 -14.24 10.67 10.51
N PHE A 335 -13.28 9.87 10.94
CA PHE A 335 -13.45 8.99 12.11
C PHE A 335 -12.30 9.09 13.12
N TYR A 336 -11.15 9.64 12.73
CA TYR A 336 -10.01 9.83 13.62
C TYR A 336 -9.16 11.04 13.19
N SER A 337 -8.60 11.74 14.17
CA SER A 337 -7.61 12.80 13.99
C SER A 337 -6.42 12.53 14.90
N GLY A 338 -5.24 12.37 14.32
CA GLY A 338 -3.98 12.20 15.05
C GLY A 338 -3.36 13.51 15.52
N GLU A 339 -2.30 13.39 16.30
CA GLU A 339 -1.50 14.55 16.73
C GLU A 339 -0.68 15.12 15.58
N LEU A 340 -0.64 16.45 15.49
CA LEU A 340 0.20 17.17 14.54
C LEU A 340 1.61 17.33 15.09
N GLY A 341 2.61 17.26 14.20
CA GLY A 341 3.98 17.58 14.53
C GLY A 341 4.24 19.09 14.63
N THR A 342 5.44 19.46 15.07
CA THR A 342 5.86 20.87 15.22
C THR A 342 6.51 21.47 13.97
N GLY A 343 6.80 20.64 12.96
CA GLY A 343 7.41 21.04 11.70
C GLY A 343 6.45 21.77 10.74
N PRO A 344 6.99 22.36 9.65
CA PRO A 344 6.20 23.12 8.67
C PRO A 344 5.21 22.26 7.86
N LEU A 345 5.46 20.96 7.75
CA LEU A 345 4.54 19.97 7.18
C LEU A 345 4.13 19.00 8.31
N PRO A 346 3.21 19.37 9.20
CA PRO A 346 3.10 18.75 10.52
C PRO A 346 2.68 17.28 10.51
N ALA A 347 1.91 16.85 9.50
CA ALA A 347 1.49 15.48 9.31
C ALA A 347 1.13 15.21 7.84
N TYR A 348 1.43 14.02 7.33
CA TYR A 348 1.05 13.57 5.98
C TYR A 348 1.19 12.05 5.85
N SER A 349 0.94 11.52 4.64
CA SER A 349 1.10 10.11 4.29
C SER A 349 0.27 9.14 5.14
N LEU A 350 -1.03 9.40 5.24
CA LEU A 350 -1.97 8.60 6.03
C LEU A 350 -2.18 7.22 5.40
N GLN A 351 -1.95 6.17 6.18
CA GLN A 351 -2.04 4.78 5.76
C GLN A 351 -2.84 3.95 6.76
N ALA A 352 -3.64 3.01 6.24
CA ALA A 352 -4.17 1.91 7.02
C ALA A 352 -3.39 0.63 6.71
N HIS A 353 -3.27 -0.24 7.70
CA HIS A 353 -2.47 -1.45 7.62
C HIS A 353 -3.32 -2.66 7.99
N PRO A 354 -4.22 -3.13 7.10
CA PRO A 354 -5.05 -4.30 7.37
C PRO A 354 -4.19 -5.52 7.73
N GLY A 355 -3.01 -5.66 7.11
CA GLY A 355 -2.06 -6.72 7.40
C GLY A 355 -1.52 -6.74 8.84
N LEU A 356 -1.61 -5.65 9.59
CA LEU A 356 -1.19 -5.60 10.99
C LEU A 356 -2.26 -6.12 11.96
N SER A 357 -3.52 -6.18 11.54
CA SER A 357 -4.58 -6.81 12.35
C SER A 357 -4.40 -8.33 12.38
N ALA A 358 -4.78 -8.95 13.50
CA ALA A 358 -4.72 -10.40 13.69
C ALA A 358 -5.35 -11.15 12.51
N ASP A 359 -6.53 -10.68 12.08
CA ASP A 359 -7.33 -11.24 10.99
C ASP A 359 -7.08 -10.58 9.62
N ALA A 360 -5.94 -9.90 9.45
CA ALA A 360 -5.57 -9.22 8.20
C ALA A 360 -6.64 -8.23 7.67
N GLY A 361 -7.28 -7.47 8.58
CA GLY A 361 -8.32 -6.48 8.28
C GLY A 361 -9.75 -7.04 8.27
N ASN A 362 -9.91 -8.34 8.49
CA ASN A 362 -11.23 -8.99 8.56
C ASN A 362 -11.88 -8.97 9.95
N GLY A 363 -11.15 -8.54 10.96
CA GLY A 363 -11.62 -8.37 12.34
C GLY A 363 -12.27 -7.00 12.57
N ASN A 364 -12.58 -6.71 13.82
CA ASN A 364 -13.16 -5.43 14.23
C ASN A 364 -12.09 -4.38 14.54
N ASP A 365 -10.84 -4.54 14.12
CA ASP A 365 -9.79 -3.54 14.34
C ASP A 365 -8.94 -3.28 13.10
N ILE A 366 -8.33 -2.09 13.07
CA ILE A 366 -7.41 -1.64 12.05
C ILE A 366 -6.27 -0.87 12.69
N TYR A 367 -5.10 -0.94 12.07
CA TYR A 367 -3.93 -0.15 12.45
C TYR A 367 -3.71 0.97 11.46
N LEU A 368 -3.42 2.16 11.96
CA LEU A 368 -3.16 3.36 11.18
C LEU A 368 -1.75 3.85 11.45
N THR A 369 -1.13 4.43 10.42
CA THR A 369 0.06 5.26 10.59
C THR A 369 -0.03 6.51 9.71
N TYR A 370 0.77 7.51 10.05
CA TYR A 370 1.02 8.68 9.24
C TYR A 370 2.43 9.20 9.57
N THR A 371 3.02 9.97 8.68
CA THR A 371 4.28 10.66 8.95
C THR A 371 3.99 11.94 9.72
N LYS A 372 4.47 12.00 10.96
CA LYS A 372 4.45 13.20 11.82
C LYS A 372 5.83 13.84 11.79
N VAL A 373 5.87 15.16 11.55
CA VAL A 373 7.14 15.90 11.43
C VAL A 373 7.38 16.74 12.67
N ASP A 374 8.34 16.31 13.47
CA ASP A 374 8.92 17.11 14.55
C ASP A 374 10.36 17.50 14.14
N ASP A 375 11.34 17.35 15.03
CA ASP A 375 12.77 17.48 14.70
C ASP A 375 13.26 16.36 13.76
N VAL A 376 12.58 15.21 13.80
CA VAL A 376 12.76 14.05 12.90
C VAL A 376 11.38 13.53 12.49
N TYR A 377 11.31 12.61 11.53
CA TYR A 377 10.06 11.93 11.23
C TYR A 377 9.77 10.91 12.34
N SER A 378 8.50 10.88 12.75
CA SER A 378 7.95 9.78 13.52
C SER A 378 6.75 9.20 12.80
N THR A 379 6.52 7.91 13.00
CA THR A 379 5.41 7.17 12.39
C THR A 379 4.58 6.57 13.51
N PRO A 380 3.64 7.33 14.12
CA PRO A 380 2.81 6.81 15.19
C PRO A 380 2.03 5.57 14.73
N LEU A 381 1.92 4.57 15.61
CA LEU A 381 1.11 3.37 15.40
C LEU A 381 -0.17 3.49 16.22
N ILE A 382 -1.30 3.60 15.54
CA ILE A 382 -2.61 3.78 16.16
C ILE A 382 -3.46 2.55 15.91
N ARG A 383 -4.11 2.03 16.95
CA ARG A 383 -5.13 1.00 16.84
C ARG A 383 -6.52 1.62 16.95
N VAL A 384 -7.38 1.29 16.01
CA VAL A 384 -8.80 1.67 15.99
C VAL A 384 -9.64 0.41 16.06
N VAL A 385 -10.64 0.40 16.92
CA VAL A 385 -11.62 -0.69 17.03
C VAL A 385 -12.96 -0.18 16.52
N TRP A 386 -13.62 -0.98 15.69
CA TRP A 386 -14.94 -0.71 15.10
C TRP A 386 -16.07 -1.19 16.04
N ALA A 387 -17.21 -0.51 15.99
CA ALA A 387 -18.39 -0.78 16.83
C ALA A 387 -19.42 -1.73 16.20
#